data_AF-A0AB38E6S0-F1
#
_entry.id   AF-A0AB38E6S0-F1
#
_cell.length_a   1.000
_cell.length_b   1.000
_cell.length_c   1.000
_cell.angle_alpha   90.00
_cell.angle_beta   90.00
_cell.angle_gamma   90.00
#
_symmetry.space_group_name_H-M   'P 1'
#
loop_
_entity.id
_entity.type
_entity.pdbx_description
1 polymer ?
#
loop_
_entity_poly.entity_id
_entity_poly.type
_entity_poly.pdbx_seq_one_letter_code
_entity_poly.pdbx_strand_id
1 'polypeptide(L)'
;MSSLAQRDGQAIQLVGFDGDDTLWKSEDYYRIAEADFEAILAAYLDLGDSRMQQHLLAVERRNLKVFGYGAKGMTLSMIKPRSN
;
A
#
# COMPACT_ATOMS: atom_id res chain seq x y z
N MET A 1 -14.63 20.70 -17.21
CA MET A 1 -13.18 20.47 -17.40
C MET A 1 -12.71 21.35 -18.53
N SER A 2 -11.91 22.38 -18.26
CA SER A 2 -11.35 23.25 -19.32
C SER A 2 -10.23 22.53 -20.05
N SER A 3 -10.23 22.52 -21.38
CA SER A 3 -9.11 21.99 -22.15
C SER A 3 -7.86 22.84 -21.88
N LEU A 4 -6.70 22.18 -21.79
CA LEU A 4 -5.41 22.86 -21.65
C LEU A 4 -5.12 23.64 -22.94
N ALA A 5 -4.70 24.90 -22.81
CA ALA A 5 -4.27 25.70 -23.95
C ALA A 5 -2.93 25.16 -24.46
N GLN A 6 -2.90 24.68 -25.70
CA GLN A 6 -1.71 24.15 -26.36
C GLN A 6 -0.79 25.30 -26.80
N ARG A 7 0.52 25.18 -26.52
CA ARG A 7 1.54 26.16 -26.94
C ARG A 7 2.18 25.75 -28.26
N ASP A 8 2.07 26.58 -29.29
CA ASP A 8 2.70 26.32 -30.59
C ASP A 8 4.24 26.23 -30.50
N GLY A 9 4.82 25.25 -31.19
CA GLY A 9 6.26 24.99 -31.19
C GLY A 9 6.77 24.07 -30.06
N GLN A 10 5.93 23.67 -29.11
CA GLN A 10 6.26 22.66 -28.08
C GLN A 10 5.62 21.30 -28.37
N ALA A 11 6.43 20.25 -28.45
CA ALA A 11 5.97 18.88 -28.69
C ALA A 11 5.25 18.25 -27.48
N ILE A 12 5.59 18.68 -26.26
CA ILE A 12 5.00 18.17 -25.01
C ILE A 12 4.24 19.30 -24.31
N GLN A 13 2.98 19.03 -23.97
CA GLN A 13 2.03 20.02 -23.42
C GLN A 13 1.52 19.63 -22.03
N LEU A 14 1.66 18.36 -21.67
CA LEU A 14 1.23 17.79 -20.42
C LEU A 14 2.26 16.78 -19.95
N VAL A 15 2.64 16.88 -18.67
CA VAL A 15 3.46 15.89 -17.99
C VAL A 15 2.67 15.44 -16.77
N GLY A 16 2.35 14.13 -16.74
CA GLY A 16 1.77 13.51 -15.56
C GLY A 16 2.89 13.09 -14.61
N PHE A 17 2.77 13.49 -13.34
CA PHE A 17 3.62 13.01 -12.26
C PHE A 17 2.80 12.08 -11.39
N ASP A 18 3.38 10.92 -11.06
CA ASP A 18 2.82 10.06 -10.03
C ASP A 18 3.03 10.70 -8.64
N GLY A 19 2.17 10.40 -7.69
CA GLY A 19 2.21 10.99 -6.35
C GLY A 19 3.14 10.22 -5.42
N ASP A 20 2.74 9.00 -5.09
CA ASP A 20 3.42 8.14 -4.13
C ASP A 20 4.79 7.68 -4.67
N ASP A 21 5.81 7.78 -3.84
CA ASP A 21 7.23 7.45 -4.11
C ASP A 21 7.86 8.16 -5.32
N THR A 22 7.14 9.14 -5.89
CA THR A 22 7.61 10.00 -7.00
C THR A 22 7.64 11.47 -6.57
N LEU A 23 6.55 11.99 -5.99
CA LEU A 23 6.50 13.36 -5.43
C LEU A 23 6.73 13.38 -3.92
N TRP A 24 6.29 12.35 -3.19
CA TRP A 24 6.51 12.20 -1.76
C TRP A 24 6.76 10.74 -1.38
N LYS A 25 7.46 10.53 -0.27
CA LYS A 25 7.70 9.20 0.28
C LYS A 25 6.38 8.58 0.75
N SER A 26 6.11 7.35 0.35
CA SER A 26 4.90 6.61 0.72
C SER A 26 5.28 5.23 1.28
N GLU A 27 6.08 4.45 0.56
CA GLU A 27 6.49 3.08 0.91
C GLU A 27 7.17 2.98 2.29
N ASP A 28 8.01 3.96 2.65
CA ASP A 28 8.69 4.01 3.95
C ASP A 28 7.68 3.94 5.12
N TYR A 29 6.53 4.61 4.99
CA TYR A 29 5.48 4.60 6.03
C TYR A 29 4.72 3.28 6.07
N TYR A 30 4.52 2.64 4.91
CA TYR A 30 3.90 1.31 4.84
C TYR A 30 4.78 0.26 5.53
N ARG A 31 6.10 0.31 5.31
CA ARG A 31 7.06 -0.60 5.96
C ARG A 31 7.13 -0.42 7.47
N ILE A 32 7.09 0.83 7.96
CA ILE A 32 7.04 1.11 9.39
C ILE A 32 5.76 0.52 10.01
N ALA A 33 4.60 0.73 9.36
CA ALA A 33 3.34 0.19 9.85
C ALA A 33 3.32 -1.35 9.89
N GLU A 34 3.93 -2.02 8.90
CA GLU A 34 4.09 -3.49 8.91
C GLU A 34 4.98 -3.96 10.06
N ALA A 35 6.14 -3.30 10.27
CA ALA A 35 7.05 -3.62 11.37
C ALA A 35 6.41 -3.40 12.76
N ASP A 36 5.66 -2.32 12.93
CA ASP A 36 4.92 -2.04 14.17
C ASP A 36 3.83 -3.09 14.42
N PHE A 37 3.13 -3.52 13.36
CA PHE A 37 2.15 -4.58 13.45
C PHE A 37 2.77 -5.93 13.83
N GLU A 38 3.91 -6.29 13.25
CA GLU A 38 4.68 -7.46 13.65
C GLU A 38 5.09 -7.38 15.12
N ALA A 39 5.61 -6.24 15.58
CA ALA A 39 6.01 -6.04 16.97
C ALA A 39 4.83 -6.23 17.95
N ILE A 40 3.62 -5.79 17.58
CA ILE A 40 2.41 -6.05 18.38
C ILE A 40 2.11 -7.55 18.44
N LEU A 41 2.21 -8.26 17.32
CA LEU A 41 1.94 -9.69 17.26
C LEU A 41 3.03 -10.55 17.93
N ALA A 42 4.26 -10.05 18.04
CA ALA A 42 5.36 -10.67 18.81
C ALA A 42 4.97 -11.05 20.24
N ALA A 43 4.09 -10.25 20.84
CA ALA A 43 3.64 -10.46 22.20
C ALA A 43 2.67 -11.65 22.33
N TYR A 44 2.09 -12.12 21.23
CA TYR A 44 1.05 -13.14 21.20
C TYR A 44 1.43 -14.39 20.40
N LEU A 45 2.41 -14.29 19.49
CA LEU A 45 2.83 -15.34 18.57
C LEU A 45 4.36 -15.38 18.48
N ASP A 46 4.92 -16.58 18.31
CA ASP A 46 6.35 -16.75 18.06
C ASP A 46 6.68 -16.32 16.62
N LEU A 47 7.31 -15.15 16.46
CA LEU A 47 7.58 -14.49 15.17
C LEU A 47 8.70 -15.13 14.34
N GLY A 48 9.30 -16.23 14.80
CA GLY A 48 10.33 -16.94 14.04
C GLY A 48 9.85 -17.52 12.70
N ASP A 49 8.56 -17.49 12.40
CA ASP A 49 7.97 -18.10 11.22
C ASP A 49 7.57 -17.05 10.15
N SER A 50 8.38 -16.98 9.09
CA SER A 50 8.12 -16.21 7.85
C SER A 50 6.74 -16.46 7.20
N ARG A 51 6.01 -17.50 7.62
CA ARG A 51 4.63 -17.77 7.19
C ARG A 51 3.64 -16.65 7.54
N MET A 52 3.94 -15.82 8.55
CA MET A 52 3.07 -14.70 8.92
C MET A 52 3.04 -13.63 7.82
N GLN A 53 4.19 -13.09 7.41
CA GLN A 53 4.29 -12.10 6.33
C GLN A 53 3.66 -12.61 5.03
N GLN A 54 3.92 -13.88 4.69
CA GLN A 54 3.31 -14.52 3.51
C GLN A 54 1.78 -14.60 3.61
N HIS A 55 1.25 -14.84 4.81
CA HIS A 55 -0.19 -14.86 5.05
C HIS A 55 -0.80 -13.45 4.93
N LEU A 56 -0.16 -12.43 5.52
CA LEU A 56 -0.61 -11.04 5.43
C LEU A 56 -0.67 -10.57 3.97
N LEU A 57 0.41 -10.80 3.21
CA LEU A 57 0.47 -10.49 1.78
C LEU A 57 -0.63 -11.22 0.98
N ALA A 58 -0.94 -12.47 1.33
CA ALA A 58 -2.01 -13.23 0.68
C ALA A 58 -3.40 -12.66 0.98
N VAL A 59 -3.63 -12.21 2.22
CA VAL A 59 -4.88 -11.57 2.63
C VAL A 59 -5.04 -10.20 1.94
N GLU A 60 -3.99 -9.40 1.89
CA GLU A 60 -3.99 -8.12 1.19
C GLU A 60 -4.27 -8.28 -0.30
N ARG A 61 -3.59 -9.21 -0.98
CA ARG A 61 -3.85 -9.50 -2.40
C ARG A 61 -5.29 -9.93 -2.65
N ARG A 62 -5.88 -10.71 -1.75
CA ARG A 62 -7.30 -11.09 -1.84
C ARG A 62 -8.22 -9.89 -1.63
N ASN A 63 -7.92 -9.06 -0.64
CA ASN A 63 -8.73 -7.91 -0.25
C ASN A 63 -8.57 -6.71 -1.20
N LEU A 64 -7.50 -6.68 -2.00
CA LEU A 64 -7.26 -5.66 -3.03
C LEU A 64 -8.43 -5.55 -4.01
N LYS A 65 -9.10 -6.67 -4.32
CA LYS A 65 -10.29 -6.72 -5.18
C LYS A 65 -11.53 -6.06 -4.58
N VAL A 66 -11.55 -5.87 -3.26
CA VAL A 66 -12.72 -5.38 -2.51
C VAL A 66 -12.49 -3.96 -2.00
N PHE A 67 -11.30 -3.68 -1.47
CA PHE A 67 -10.98 -2.39 -0.85
C PHE A 67 -10.14 -1.47 -1.74
N GLY A 68 -9.61 -1.97 -2.86
CA GLY A 68 -8.68 -1.22 -3.70
C GLY A 68 -7.33 -1.00 -2.99
N TYR A 69 -6.50 -0.13 -3.59
CA TYR A 69 -5.19 0.24 -3.05
C TYR A 69 -5.31 1.27 -1.93
N GLY A 70 -4.39 1.22 -0.96
CA GLY A 70 -4.20 2.25 0.05
C GLY A 70 -4.25 1.77 1.50
N ALA A 71 -3.84 2.66 2.41
CA ALA A 71 -3.66 2.38 3.84
C ALA A 71 -4.86 1.72 4.53
N LYS A 72 -6.09 2.08 4.18
CA LYS A 72 -7.29 1.49 4.81
C LYS A 72 -7.47 0.01 4.47
N GLY A 73 -7.18 -0.37 3.23
CA GLY A 73 -7.25 -1.76 2.78
C GLY A 73 -6.17 -2.62 3.44
N MET A 74 -4.98 -2.03 3.63
CA MET A 74 -3.88 -2.65 4.38
C MET A 74 -4.27 -2.90 5.84
N THR A 75 -4.72 -1.86 6.57
CA THR A 75 -5.13 -1.99 7.99
C THR A 75 -6.23 -3.02 8.19
N LEU A 76 -7.25 -3.06 7.32
CA LEU A 76 -8.31 -4.06 7.40
C LEU A 76 -7.82 -5.49 7.11
N SER A 77 -6.75 -5.63 6.32
CA SER A 77 -6.12 -6.92 6.04
C SER A 77 -5.31 -7.41 7.23
N MET A 78 -4.65 -6.52 7.95
CA MET A 78 -3.92 -6.81 9.19
C MET A 78 -4.84 -7.30 10.32
N ILE A 79 -6.05 -6.74 10.45
CA ILE A 79 -7.00 -7.12 11.51
C ILE A 79 -7.77 -8.40 11.15
N LYS A 80 -7.71 -8.85 9.89
CA LYS A 80 -8.54 -9.97 9.42
C LYS A 80 -8.13 -11.27 10.13
N PRO A 81 -9.05 -11.93 10.87
CA PRO A 81 -8.74 -13.19 11.50
C PRO A 81 -8.39 -14.24 10.44
N ARG A 82 -7.44 -15.12 10.77
CA ARG A 82 -7.15 -16.31 9.98
C ARG A 82 -8.40 -17.18 9.94
N SER A 83 -9.18 -17.08 8.86
CA SER A 83 -10.27 -18.01 8.62
C SER A 83 -9.64 -19.38 8.43
N ASN A 84 -10.05 -20.32 9.30
CA ASN A 84 -9.79 -21.75 9.17
C ASN A 84 -10.26 -22.28 7.81
#